data_AF-A0A371CGD5-F1
#
_entry.id   AF-A0A371CGD5-F1
#
_cell.length_a   1.000
_cell.length_b   1.000
_cell.length_c   1.000
_cell.angle_alpha   90.00
_cell.angle_beta   90.00
_cell.angle_gamma   90.00
#
_symmetry.space_group_name_H-M   'P 1'
#
loop_
_entity.id
_entity.type
_entity.pdbx_description
1 polymer ?
#
loop_
_entity_poly.entity_id
_entity_poly.type
_entity_poly.pdbx_seq_one_letter_code
_entity_poly.pdbx_strand_id
1 'polypeptide(L)'
;MPDNARLEKDIFLELSELCASPGYIHAIAAICFRDNTIRYSDKLTGDHLSHFFSQERLIRTEISTLIGLMCKNEFSSEHFEPEKSMNI
;
A
#
# COMPACT_ATOMS: atom_id res chain seq x y z
N MET A 1 0.62 22.45 19.19
CA MET A 1 0.52 21.19 18.42
C MET A 1 -0.87 21.12 17.83
N PRO A 2 -1.09 20.54 16.63
CA PRO A 2 -2.44 20.43 16.10
C PRO A 2 -3.32 19.65 17.09
N ASP A 3 -4.56 20.11 17.29
CA ASP A 3 -5.42 19.70 18.41
C ASP A 3 -5.84 18.22 18.40
N ASN A 4 -5.45 17.44 17.37
CA ASN A 4 -5.70 16.01 17.23
C ASN A 4 -4.45 15.21 16.80
N ALA A 5 -3.25 15.65 17.21
CA ALA A 5 -2.02 14.92 16.92
C ALA A 5 -2.05 13.53 17.58
N ARG A 6 -2.14 12.47 16.77
CA ARG A 6 -2.00 11.08 17.23
C ARG A 6 -0.53 10.77 17.52
N LEU A 7 -0.27 9.91 18.50
CA LEU A 7 1.10 9.45 18.76
C LEU A 7 1.56 8.54 17.62
N GLU A 8 2.81 8.72 17.19
CA GLU A 8 3.44 7.89 16.16
C GLU A 8 3.31 6.39 16.48
N LYS A 9 3.56 6.02 17.74
CA LYS A 9 3.45 4.64 18.22
C LYS A 9 2.06 4.04 17.93
N ASP A 10 1.00 4.79 18.19
CA ASP A 10 -0.37 4.30 18.02
C ASP A 10 -0.70 4.12 16.53
N ILE A 11 -0.20 5.02 15.68
CA ILE A 11 -0.32 4.92 14.21
C ILE A 11 0.40 3.67 13.70
N PHE A 12 1.64 3.43 14.15
CA PHE A 12 2.40 2.26 13.72
C PHE A 12 1.81 0.94 14.20
N LEU A 13 1.15 0.94 15.37
CA LEU A 13 0.43 -0.23 15.86
C LEU A 13 -0.75 -0.57 14.94
N GLU A 14 -1.60 0.40 14.63
CA GLU A 14 -2.74 0.22 13.72
C GLU A 14 -2.28 -0.18 12.29
N LEU A 15 -1.20 0.43 11.79
CA LEU A 15 -0.64 0.04 10.50
C LEU A 15 -0.11 -1.41 10.52
N SER A 16 0.52 -1.84 11.61
CA SER A 16 0.99 -3.21 11.77
C SER A 16 -0.17 -4.21 11.73
N GLU A 17 -1.26 -3.92 12.44
CA GLU A 17 -2.48 -4.74 12.43
C GLU A 17 -3.11 -4.79 11.03
N LEU A 18 -3.22 -3.65 10.34
CA LEU A 18 -3.71 -3.59 8.98
C LEU A 18 -2.82 -4.41 8.02
N CYS A 19 -1.50 -4.30 8.14
CA CYS A 19 -0.56 -5.02 7.28
C CYS A 19 -0.63 -6.54 7.48
N ALA A 20 -1.10 -7.01 8.63
CA ALA A 20 -1.32 -8.43 8.92
C ALA A 20 -2.71 -8.93 8.50
N SER A 21 -3.60 -8.04 8.05
CA SER A 21 -4.96 -8.43 7.68
C SER A 21 -4.99 -9.39 6.47
N PRO A 22 -5.90 -10.37 6.44
CA PRO A 22 -6.07 -11.25 5.30
C PRO A 22 -6.28 -10.46 4.00
N GLY A 23 -5.54 -10.81 2.96
CA GLY A 23 -5.62 -10.13 1.66
C GLY A 23 -4.72 -8.90 1.51
N TYR A 24 -4.08 -8.42 2.59
CA TYR A 24 -3.21 -7.23 2.54
C TYR A 24 -2.05 -7.39 1.54
N ILE A 25 -1.47 -8.60 1.42
CA ILE A 25 -0.42 -8.91 0.46
C ILE A 25 -0.83 -8.60 -0.99
N HIS A 26 -2.10 -8.84 -1.34
CA HIS A 26 -2.63 -8.55 -2.67
C HIS A 26 -2.88 -7.06 -2.86
N ALA A 27 -3.38 -6.39 -1.82
CA ALA A 27 -3.56 -4.93 -1.81
C ALA A 27 -2.22 -4.19 -1.98
N ILE A 28 -1.20 -4.54 -1.18
CA ILE A 28 0.12 -3.90 -1.27
C ILE A 28 0.82 -4.23 -2.59
N ALA A 29 0.60 -5.41 -3.19
CA ALA A 29 1.09 -5.73 -4.52
C ALA A 29 0.44 -4.85 -5.61
N ALA A 30 -0.88 -4.64 -5.54
CA ALA A 30 -1.59 -3.74 -6.47
C ALA A 30 -1.10 -2.29 -6.33
N ILE A 31 -0.89 -1.82 -5.10
CA ILE A 31 -0.32 -0.51 -4.80
C ILE A 31 1.10 -0.40 -5.37
N CYS A 32 1.97 -1.40 -5.13
CA CYS A 32 3.32 -1.42 -5.71
C CYS A 32 3.28 -1.29 -7.22
N PHE A 33 2.36 -1.99 -7.87
CA PHE A 33 2.19 -1.90 -9.31
C PHE A 33 1.75 -0.48 -9.73
N ARG A 34 0.71 0.05 -9.09
CA ARG A 34 0.14 1.39 -9.39
C ARG A 34 1.19 2.51 -9.21
N ASP A 35 1.93 2.45 -8.12
CA ASP A 35 2.72 3.58 -7.61
C ASP A 35 4.20 3.53 -8.01
N ASN A 36 4.72 2.34 -8.35
CA ASN A 36 6.14 2.18 -8.71
C ASN A 36 6.38 1.70 -10.15
N THR A 37 5.34 1.41 -10.92
CA THR A 37 5.49 0.90 -12.29
C THR A 37 5.00 1.90 -13.33
N ILE A 38 5.87 2.25 -14.28
CA ILE A 38 5.46 3.05 -15.45
C ILE A 38 4.93 2.07 -16.51
N ARG A 39 3.63 2.14 -16.82
CA ARG A 39 3.05 1.44 -17.98
C ARG A 39 3.18 2.32 -19.22
N TYR A 40 3.88 1.84 -20.24
CA TYR A 40 3.94 2.45 -21.56
C TYR A 40 4.00 1.34 -22.63
N SER A 41 3.51 1.61 -23.84
CA SER A 41 3.56 0.65 -24.94
C SER A 41 4.85 0.81 -25.74
N ASP A 42 4.85 1.71 -26.73
CA ASP A 42 5.96 1.85 -27.68
C ASP A 42 6.83 3.08 -27.38
N LYS A 43 6.23 4.13 -26.81
CA LYS A 43 6.93 5.39 -26.51
C LYS A 43 6.54 5.92 -25.13
N LEU A 44 7.56 6.22 -24.34
CA LEU A 44 7.39 6.93 -23.07
C LEU A 44 7.13 8.42 -23.35
N THR A 45 6.11 8.97 -22.70
CA THR A 45 5.66 10.36 -22.81
C THR A 45 5.58 10.97 -21.41
N GLY A 46 5.56 12.30 -21.33
CA GLY A 46 5.41 13.02 -20.05
C GLY A 46 4.12 12.65 -19.30
N ASP A 47 3.04 12.35 -20.03
CA ASP A 47 1.76 11.98 -19.44
C ASP A 47 1.84 10.64 -18.67
N HIS A 48 2.67 9.69 -19.14
CA HIS A 48 2.93 8.44 -18.41
C HIS A 48 3.67 8.66 -17.08
N LEU A 49 4.39 9.78 -16.95
CA LEU A 49 5.13 10.15 -15.75
C LEU A 49 4.32 11.04 -14.81
N SER A 50 3.26 11.69 -15.31
CA SER A 50 2.44 12.64 -14.54
C SER A 50 1.89 12.05 -13.23
N HIS A 51 1.51 10.77 -13.25
CA HIS A 51 1.02 10.06 -12.06
C HIS A 51 2.06 9.95 -10.92
N PHE A 52 3.37 9.94 -11.25
CA PHE A 52 4.45 9.91 -10.25
C PHE A 52 4.60 11.24 -9.49
N PHE A 53 3.89 12.30 -9.88
CA PHE A 53 3.87 13.58 -9.18
C PHE A 53 2.59 13.79 -8.37
N SER A 54 1.65 12.83 -8.37
CA SER A 54 0.46 12.88 -7.53
C SER A 54 0.82 12.73 -6.05
N GLN A 55 0.18 13.52 -5.19
CA GLN A 55 0.25 13.39 -3.73
C GLN A 55 -0.54 12.19 -3.19
N GLU A 56 -1.38 11.56 -4.01
CA GLU A 56 -2.18 10.39 -3.62
C GLU A 56 -1.39 9.07 -3.72
N ARG A 57 -0.15 9.14 -4.20
CA ARG A 57 0.73 8.00 -4.40
C ARG A 57 1.58 7.75 -3.16
N LEU A 58 1.73 6.49 -2.78
CA LEU A 58 2.73 6.15 -1.78
C LEU A 58 4.13 6.20 -2.38
N ILE A 59 5.06 6.82 -1.66
CA ILE A 59 6.47 6.83 -2.03
C ILE A 59 7.14 5.51 -1.65
N ARG A 60 8.28 5.23 -2.29
CA ARG A 60 9.04 3.99 -2.10
C ARG A 60 9.36 3.68 -0.64
N THR A 61 9.62 4.69 0.19
CA THR A 61 9.89 4.52 1.61
C THR A 61 8.64 4.12 2.39
N GLU A 62 7.47 4.69 2.10
CA GLU A 62 6.20 4.31 2.72
C GLU A 62 5.83 2.87 2.38
N ILE A 63 5.93 2.50 1.10
CA ILE A 63 5.69 1.12 0.64
C ILE A 63 6.65 0.15 1.32
N SER A 64 7.93 0.49 1.43
CA SER A 64 8.92 -0.36 2.10
C SER A 64 8.62 -0.52 3.58
N THR A 65 8.16 0.54 4.25
CA THR A 65 7.71 0.48 5.65
C THR A 65 6.51 -0.45 5.81
N LEU A 66 5.50 -0.32 4.96
CA LEU A 66 4.30 -1.17 4.99
C LEU A 66 4.63 -2.65 4.75
N ILE A 67 5.50 -2.95 3.78
CA ILE A 67 5.99 -4.32 3.55
C ILE A 67 6.79 -4.82 4.75
N GLY A 68 7.64 -3.98 5.34
CA GLY A 68 8.39 -4.32 6.54
C GLY A 68 7.49 -4.63 7.74
N LEU A 69 6.41 -3.88 7.93
CA LEU A 69 5.38 -4.14 8.95
C LEU A 69 4.65 -5.45 8.68
N MET A 70 4.24 -5.71 7.43
CA MET A 70 3.66 -6.99 7.04
C MET A 70 4.59 -8.17 7.38
N CYS A 71 5.87 -8.10 6.97
CA CYS A 71 6.86 -9.16 7.21
C CYS A 71 7.21 -9.36 8.69
N LYS A 72 6.98 -8.35 9.54
CA LYS A 72 7.17 -8.48 11.00
C LYS A 72 6.07 -9.31 11.67
N ASN A 73 4.93 -9.48 11.00
CA ASN A 73 3.80 -10.28 11.47
C ASN A 73 3.73 -11.58 10.67
N GLU A 74 3.02 -12.58 11.19
CA GLU A 74 2.64 -13.74 10.37
C GLU A 74 1.61 -13.28 9.34
N PHE A 75 1.90 -13.46 8.05
CA PHE A 75 0.99 -13.13 6.95
C PHE A 75 0.73 -14.36 6.09
N SER A 76 -0.49 -14.48 5.57
CA SER A 76 -0.87 -15.52 4.61
C SER A 76 -0.81 -14.98 3.19
N SER A 77 -0.17 -15.73 2.29
CA SER A 77 -0.15 -15.47 0.85
C SER A 77 -1.21 -16.27 0.08
N GLU A 78 -2.13 -16.92 0.80
CA GLU A 78 -3.20 -17.69 0.19
C GLU A 78 -4.07 -16.85 -0.76
N HIS A 79 -4.70 -17.53 -1.71
CA HIS A 79 -5.59 -16.95 -2.70
C HIS A 79 -6.72 -16.17 -2.01
N PHE A 80 -6.74 -14.86 -2.21
CA PHE A 80 -7.77 -13.98 -1.66
C PHE A 80 -8.82 -13.73 -2.74
N GLU A 81 -10.07 -14.11 -2.48
CA GLU A 81 -11.21 -13.81 -3.36
C GLU A 81 -11.93 -12.55 -2.88
N PRO A 82 -11.68 -11.37 -3.47
CA PRO A 82 -12.27 -10.11 -3.02
C PRO A 82 -13.81 -10.10 -3.11
N GLU A 83 -14.38 -10.96 -3.96
CA GLU A 83 -15.83 -11.03 -4.22
C GLU A 83 -16.63 -11.64 -3.07
N LYS A 84 -16.01 -12.44 -2.19
CA LYS A 84 -16.68 -13.07 -1.03
C LYS A 84 -16.70 -12.18 0.22
N SER A 85 -15.89 -11.13 0.26
CA SER A 85 -15.71 -10.24 1.40
C SER A 85 -16.54 -8.95 1.35
N MET A 86 -17.31 -8.72 0.29
CA MET A 86 -18.11 -7.49 0.11
C MET A 86 -19.60 -7.64 0.49
N ASN A 87 -19.93 -8.69 1.26
CA ASN A 87 -21.25 -8.89 1.89
C ASN A 87 -21.22 -8.58 3.40
N ILE A 88 -20.71 -7.40 3.77
CA ILE A 88 -20.86 -6.85 5.12
C ILE A 88 -21.27 -5.38 5.00
#